data_AF-A0A9N9P200-F1
#
_entry.id   AF-A0A9N9P200-F1
#
_cell.length_a   1.000
_cell.length_b   1.000
_cell.length_c   1.000
_cell.angle_alpha   90.00
_cell.angle_beta   90.00
_cell.angle_gamma   90.00
#
_symmetry.space_group_name_H-M   'P 1'
#
loop_
_entity.id
_entity.type
_entity.pdbx_description
1 polymer ?
#
loop_
_entity_poly.entity_id
_entity_poly.type
_entity_poly.pdbx_seq_one_letter_code
_entity_poly.pdbx_strand_id
1 'polypeptide(L)' 'MWTGQRLDCQRKEDNEKVPNCCARHTFIMEPDFSEQKTLITETVEAARHIFELYSKFYCECNFIECFWDAAK' A
#
# COMPACT_ATOMS: atom_id res chain seq x y z
N MET A 1 24.46 10.92 -4.86
CA MET A 1 24.57 10.23 -3.55
C MET A 1 23.45 10.73 -2.67
N TRP A 2 22.49 9.87 -2.32
CA TRP A 2 21.30 10.17 -1.51
C TRP A 2 21.67 10.19 -0.02
N THR A 3 22.42 11.19 0.42
CA THR A 3 22.85 11.31 1.81
C THR A 3 22.17 12.53 2.44
N GLY A 4 20.98 12.34 3.03
CA GLY A 4 20.38 13.38 3.88
C GLY A 4 18.84 13.48 3.90
N GLN A 5 18.10 12.76 3.06
CA GLN A 5 16.64 12.79 3.13
C GLN A 5 16.11 11.88 4.24
N ARG A 6 15.17 12.40 5.02
CA ARG A 6 14.45 11.63 6.04
C ARG A 6 13.59 10.58 5.33
N LEU A 7 13.53 9.36 5.87
CA LEU A 7 12.68 8.28 5.33
C LEU A 7 11.19 8.60 5.53
N ASP A 8 10.86 9.23 6.67
CA ASP A 8 9.50 9.55 7.06
C ASP A 8 9.32 11.06 7.31
N CYS A 9 8.18 11.60 6.88
CA CYS A 9 7.77 12.94 7.27
C CYS A 9 7.28 12.89 8.72
N GLN A 10 7.82 13.76 9.59
CA GLN A 10 7.16 14.06 10.86
C GLN A 10 5.86 14.78 10.50
N ARG A 11 4.72 14.08 10.48
CA ARG A 11 3.42 14.69 10.23
C ARG A 11 3.25 15.89 11.16
N LYS A 12 3.29 17.08 10.61
CA LYS A 12 2.45 18.17 11.09
C LYS A 12 1.31 18.26 10.09
N GLU A 13 0.10 18.17 10.62
CA GLU A 13 -1.09 18.54 9.86
C GLU A 13 -0.85 19.94 9.28
N ASP A 14 -1.38 20.16 8.08
CA ASP A 14 -1.16 21.34 7.25
C ASP A 14 0.15 21.32 6.45
N ASN A 15 0.07 20.82 5.21
CA ASN A 15 0.12 21.70 4.04
C ASN A 15 -0.03 20.84 2.77
N GLU A 16 -1.00 21.25 1.95
CA GLU A 16 -1.23 20.76 0.61
C GLU A 16 0.07 20.88 -0.21
N LYS A 17 0.61 19.74 -0.66
CA LYS A 17 1.75 19.62 -1.60
C LYS A 17 3.11 20.14 -1.10
N VAL A 18 3.82 19.31 -0.34
CA VAL A 18 5.29 19.34 -0.32
C VAL A 18 5.81 18.09 -1.03
N PRO A 19 6.10 18.15 -2.35
CA PRO A 19 6.49 16.98 -3.14
C PRO A 19 7.78 16.29 -2.67
N ASN A 20 8.53 16.91 -1.75
CA ASN A 20 9.83 16.43 -1.26
C ASN A 20 9.90 16.34 0.29
N CYS A 21 8.80 16.10 1.02
CA CYS A 21 8.86 16.08 2.49
C CYS A 21 9.66 14.90 3.07
N CYS A 22 9.75 13.78 2.35
CA CYS A 22 10.59 12.64 2.70
C CYS A 22 10.94 11.83 1.45
N ALA A 23 11.97 10.99 1.57
CA ALA A 23 12.39 10.07 0.52
C ALA A 23 11.21 9.23 -0.01
N ARG A 24 10.32 8.77 0.88
CA ARG A 24 9.15 7.98 0.49
C ARG A 24 8.17 8.73 -0.41
N HIS A 25 7.93 10.02 -0.19
CA HIS A 25 7.07 10.82 -1.07
C HIS A 25 7.71 11.00 -2.44
N THR A 26 9.01 11.32 -2.46
CA THR A 26 9.77 11.43 -3.70
C THR A 26 9.70 10.12 -4.48
N PHE A 27 9.96 8.97 -3.84
CA PHE A 27 9.85 7.66 -4.48
C PHE A 27 8.46 7.37 -5.05
N ILE A 28 7.37 7.66 -4.33
CA ILE A 28 6.01 7.41 -4.84
C ILE A 28 5.68 8.29 -6.06
N MET A 29 6.26 9.49 -6.15
CA MET A 29 6.04 10.41 -7.27
C MET A 29 6.89 10.10 -8.50
N GLU A 30 7.97 9.33 -8.36
CA GLU A 30 8.76 8.91 -9.51
C GLU A 30 7.93 7.95 -10.39
N PRO A 31 7.92 8.16 -11.72
CA PRO A 31 7.05 7.43 -12.63
C PRO A 31 7.37 5.93 -12.69
N ASP A 32 8.64 5.55 -12.53
CA ASP A 32 9.05 4.15 -12.47
C ASP A 32 8.40 3.41 -11.30
N PHE A 33 8.39 4.03 -10.12
CA PHE A 33 7.74 3.49 -8.92
C PHE A 33 6.22 3.52 -9.02
N SER A 34 5.63 4.57 -9.62
CA SER A 34 4.18 4.64 -9.80
C SER A 34 3.67 3.63 -10.83
N GLU A 35 4.48 3.27 -11.83
CA GLU A 35 4.10 2.33 -12.90
C GLU A 35 4.47 0.88 -12.57
N GLN A 36 5.42 0.67 -11.64
CA GLN A 36 5.84 -0.67 -11.23
C GLN A 36 4.76 -1.39 -10.41
N LYS A 37 4.33 -2.55 -10.89
CA LYS A 37 3.45 -3.45 -10.13
C LYS A 37 4.17 -4.02 -8.91
N THR A 38 3.41 -4.27 -7.84
CA THR A 38 3.97 -4.96 -6.67
C THR A 38 4.26 -6.43 -7.00
N LEU A 39 5.27 -7.00 -6.34
CA LEU A 39 5.61 -8.42 -6.49
C LEU A 39 4.38 -9.33 -6.25
N ILE A 40 3.51 -8.98 -5.30
CA ILE A 40 2.28 -9.74 -5.03
C ILE A 40 1.36 -9.68 -6.26
N THR A 41 1.14 -8.50 -6.81
CA THR A 41 0.31 -8.33 -8.01
C THR A 41 0.83 -9.15 -9.17
N GLU A 42 2.14 -9.08 -9.45
CA GLU A 42 2.78 -9.83 -10.53
C GLU A 42 2.66 -11.35 -10.32
N THR A 43 2.90 -11.82 -9.10
CA THR A 43 2.81 -13.25 -8.75
C THR A 43 1.39 -13.79 -8.93
N VAL A 44 0.39 -13.03 -8.48
CA VAL A 44 -1.03 -13.39 -8.57
C VAL A 44 -1.50 -13.41 -10.03
N GLU A 45 -1.12 -12.41 -10.83
CA GLU A 45 -1.43 -12.34 -12.25
C GLU A 45 -0.77 -13.48 -13.04
N ALA A 46 0.51 -13.77 -12.77
CA ALA A 46 1.25 -14.85 -13.41
C ALA A 46 0.64 -16.22 -13.11
N ALA A 47 0.15 -16.43 -11.89
CA ALA A 47 -0.53 -17.65 -11.47
C ALA A 47 -2.00 -17.74 -11.92
N ARG A 48 -2.54 -16.69 -12.57
CA ARG A 48 -3.95 -16.56 -12.97
C ARG A 48 -4.93 -16.84 -11.82
N HIS A 49 -4.58 -16.40 -10.63
CA HIS A 49 -5.44 -16.56 -9.47
C HIS A 49 -6.64 -15.62 -9.54
N ILE A 50 -7.82 -16.16 -9.20
CA ILE A 50 -9.05 -15.39 -9.08
C ILE A 50 -9.28 -15.17 -7.59
N PHE A 51 -9.53 -13.93 -7.20
CA PHE A 51 -9.77 -13.57 -5.81
C PHE A 51 -10.80 -12.43 -5.74
N GLU A 52 -11.46 -12.33 -4.59
CA GLU A 52 -12.43 -11.29 -4.29
C GLU A 52 -11.74 -10.14 -3.55
N LEU A 53 -12.03 -8.91 -3.96
CA LEU A 53 -11.54 -7.71 -3.29
C LEU A 53 -12.56 -7.26 -2.24
N TYR A 54 -12.23 -7.43 -0.96
CA TYR A 54 -13.05 -6.94 0.13
C TYR A 54 -12.69 -5.50 0.50
N SER A 55 -13.71 -4.72 0.87
CA SER A 55 -13.49 -3.38 1.40
C SER A 55 -12.86 -3.47 2.80
N LYS A 56 -11.94 -2.55 3.09
CA LYS A 56 -11.06 -2.58 4.27
C LYS A 56 -11.80 -2.65 5.62
N PHE A 57 -13.02 -2.15 5.70
CA PHE A 57 -13.76 -1.97 6.95
C PHE A 57 -15.03 -2.81 7.06
N TYR A 58 -15.19 -3.82 6.22
CA TYR A 58 -16.35 -4.72 6.22
C TYR A 58 -15.87 -6.15 6.45
N CYS A 59 -15.39 -6.42 7.66
CA CYS A 59 -14.90 -7.75 8.03
C CYS A 59 -16.03 -8.79 8.06
N GLU A 60 -17.29 -8.37 8.19
CA GLU A 60 -18.44 -9.28 8.16
C GLU A 60 -18.62 -9.95 6.78
N CYS A 61 -18.08 -9.35 5.72
CA CYS A 61 -18.10 -9.90 4.38
C CYS A 61 -16.88 -10.77 4.05
N ASN A 62 -15.84 -10.76 4.89
CA ASN A 62 -14.64 -11.55 4.65
C ASN A 62 -14.86 -12.98 5.17
N PHE A 63 -14.92 -13.95 4.25
CA PHE A 63 -15.13 -15.36 4.58
C PHE A 63 -14.13 -15.90 5.62
N ILE A 64 -12.87 -15.43 5.59
CA ILE A 64 -11.83 -15.86 6.53
C ILE A 64 -12.17 -15.41 7.96
N GLU A 65 -12.69 -14.19 8.12
CA GLU A 65 -13.07 -13.65 9.44
C GLU A 65 -14.29 -14.38 9.99
N CYS A 66 -15.27 -14.74 9.16
CA CYS A 66 -16.41 -15.56 9.58
C CYS A 66 -15.96 -16.93 10.15
N PHE A 67 -14.96 -17.55 9.54
CA PHE A 67 -14.42 -18.82 10.02
C PHE A 67 -13.68 -18.65 11.35
N TRP A 68 -12.89 -17.59 11.50
CA TRP A 68 -12.17 -17.31 12.74
C TRP A 68 -13.09 -16.95 13.90
N ASP A 69 -14.16 -16.20 13.64
CA ASP A 69 -15.13 -15.84 14.66
C ASP A 69 -15.95 -17.07 15.12
N ALA A 70 -16.28 -17.98 14.20
CA ALA A 70 -16.96 -19.24 14.53
C ALA A 70 -16.09 -20.23 15.33
N ALA A 71 -14.77 -20.04 15.36
CA ALA A 71 -13.83 -20.89 16.09
C ALA A 71 -13.55 -20.41 17.52
N LYS A 72 -14.18 -19.31 17.98
CA LYS A 72 -14.14 -18.83 19.37
C LYS A 72 -15.25 -19.46 20.21
#